data_AF-A0A3M9YN55-F1
#
_entry.id   AF-A0A3M9YN55-F1
#
_cell.length_a   1.000
_cell.length_b   1.000
_cell.length_c   1.000
_cell.angle_alpha   90.00
_cell.angle_beta   90.00
_cell.angle_gamma   90.00
#
_symmetry.space_group_name_H-M   'P 1'
#
loop_
_entity.id
_entity.type
_entity.pdbx_description
1 polymer ?
#
loop_
_entity_poly.entity_id
_entity_poly.type
_entity_poly.pdbx_seq_one_letter_code
_entity_poly.pdbx_strand_id
1 'polypeptide(L)' 'MARSKSSALGALKKLREQRDELDAQETKLRADAAAELGNVLLECGGEVIEPAQLRLLIRAALATGIEQSLKRLSPG' A
#
# COMPACT_ATOMS: atom_id res chain seq x y z
N MET A 1 -13.35 -44.74 5.65
CA MET A 1 -13.82 -43.33 5.69
C MET A 1 -13.17 -42.44 6.76
N ALA A 2 -12.48 -42.96 7.79
CA ALA A 2 -11.92 -42.12 8.87
C ALA A 2 -10.60 -41.38 8.51
N ARG A 3 -9.80 -41.90 7.57
CA ARG A 3 -8.51 -41.29 7.16
C ARG A 3 -8.62 -40.03 6.28
N SER A 4 -9.70 -39.86 5.52
CA SER A 4 -9.86 -38.68 4.64
C SER A 4 -10.26 -37.42 5.41
N LYS A 5 -11.07 -37.55 6.47
CA LYS A 5 -11.47 -36.44 7.34
C LYS A 5 -10.29 -35.84 8.11
N SER A 6 -9.35 -36.65 8.59
CA SER A 6 -8.15 -36.14 9.29
C SER A 6 -7.18 -35.43 8.33
N SER A 7 -7.08 -35.90 7.08
CA SER A 7 -6.31 -35.25 6.02
C SER A 7 -6.90 -33.88 5.64
N ALA A 8 -8.23 -33.77 5.54
CA ALA A 8 -8.91 -32.51 5.22
C ALA A 8 -8.75 -31.46 6.35
N LEU A 9 -8.87 -31.87 7.61
CA LEU A 9 -8.63 -30.98 8.76
C LEU A 9 -7.18 -30.48 8.81
N GLY A 10 -6.22 -31.36 8.54
CA GLY A 10 -4.80 -30.99 8.46
C GLY A 10 -4.52 -29.99 7.33
N ALA A 11 -5.14 -30.18 6.16
CA ALA A 11 -5.03 -29.25 5.04
C ALA A 11 -5.63 -27.88 5.37
N LEU A 12 -6.81 -27.85 6.00
CA LEU A 12 -7.44 -26.60 6.44
C LEU A 12 -6.60 -25.85 7.49
N LYS A 13 -5.97 -26.58 8.41
CA LYS A 13 -5.07 -25.97 9.40
C LYS A 13 -3.87 -25.31 8.73
N LYS A 14 -3.20 -26.00 7.81
CA LYS A 14 -2.08 -25.45 7.03
C LYS A 14 -2.49 -24.23 6.22
N LEU A 15 -3.66 -24.26 5.60
CA LEU A 15 -4.16 -23.14 4.81
C LEU A 15 -4.40 -21.88 5.68
N ARG A 16 -4.85 -22.05 6.92
CA ARG A 16 -4.99 -20.94 7.87
C ARG A 16 -3.64 -20.36 8.26
N GLU A 17 -2.68 -21.22 8.60
CA GLU A 17 -1.30 -20.81 8.93
C GLU A 17 -0.68 -20.01 7.77
N GLN A 18 -0.83 -20.49 6.53
CA GLN A 18 -0.37 -19.77 5.34
C GLN A 18 -1.06 -18.42 5.14
N ARG A 19 -2.35 -18.31 5.47
CA ARG A 19 -3.06 -17.02 5.39
C ARG A 19 -2.51 -16.03 6.40
N ASP A 20 -2.31 -16.47 7.64
CA ASP A 20 -1.79 -15.62 8.71
C ASP A 20 -0.36 -15.13 8.38
N GLU A 21 0.47 -16.00 7.77
CA GLU A 21 1.79 -15.62 7.25
C GLU A 21 1.71 -14.58 6.13
N LEU A 22 0.78 -14.74 5.18
CA LEU A 22 0.57 -13.78 4.09
C LEU A 22 0.07 -12.42 4.61
N ASP A 23 -0.86 -12.41 5.57
CA ASP A 23 -1.38 -11.19 6.19
C ASP A 23 -0.25 -10.41 6.91
N ALA A 24 0.66 -11.14 7.58
CA ALA A 24 1.84 -10.54 8.20
C ALA A 24 2.83 -9.96 7.17
N GLN A 25 3.07 -10.68 6.07
CA GLN A 25 3.92 -10.21 4.97
C GLN A 25 3.34 -8.99 4.28
N GLU A 26 2.03 -8.97 4.01
CA GLU A 26 1.35 -7.81 3.44
C GLU A 26 1.50 -6.59 4.34
N THR A 27 1.27 -6.76 5.65
CA THR A 27 1.41 -5.68 6.63
C THR A 27 2.83 -5.10 6.61
N LYS A 28 3.84 -5.97 6.55
CA LYS A 28 5.24 -5.56 6.46
C LYS A 28 5.52 -4.81 5.15
N LEU A 29 5.13 -5.37 4.00
CA LEU A 29 5.34 -4.76 2.69
C LEU A 29 4.68 -3.38 2.57
N ARG A 30 3.48 -3.20 3.16
CA ARG A 30 2.83 -1.89 3.21
C ARG A 30 3.60 -0.88 4.05
N ALA A 31 4.16 -1.29 5.19
CA ALA A 31 4.97 -0.43 6.03
C ALA A 31 6.28 -0.03 5.31
N ASP A 32 6.94 -1.00 4.67
CA ASP A 32 8.18 -0.78 3.92
C ASP A 32 7.93 0.18 2.74
N ALA A 33 6.87 -0.02 1.95
CA ALA A 33 6.50 0.87 0.85
C ALA A 33 6.18 2.30 1.32
N ALA A 34 5.52 2.46 2.47
CA ALA A 34 5.24 3.78 3.04
C ALA A 34 6.54 4.50 3.47
N ALA A 35 7.50 3.76 4.03
CA ALA A 35 8.81 4.29 4.40
C ALA A 35 9.61 4.71 3.16
N GLU A 36 9.62 3.88 2.11
CA GLU A 36 10.30 4.17 0.86
C GLU A 36 9.73 5.42 0.18
N LEU A 37 8.39 5.53 0.09
CA LEU A 37 7.73 6.73 -0.41
C LEU A 37 8.05 7.97 0.43
N GLY A 38 8.14 7.82 1.76
CA GLY A 38 8.57 8.89 2.67
C GLY A 38 9.99 9.35 2.36
N ASN A 39 10.93 8.43 2.13
CA ASN A 39 12.31 8.76 1.79
C ASN A 39 12.40 9.44 0.43
N VAL A 40 11.69 8.96 -0.60
CA VAL A 40 11.62 9.61 -1.91
C VAL A 40 11.12 11.04 -1.80
N LEU A 41 10.10 11.30 -0.96
CA LEU A 41 9.60 12.66 -0.73
C LEU A 41 10.64 13.57 -0.06
N LEU A 42 11.43 13.05 0.88
CA LEU A 42 12.50 13.78 1.53
C LEU A 42 13.66 14.06 0.55
N GLU A 43 14.07 13.06 -0.23
CA GLU A 43 15.18 13.12 -1.20
C GLU A 43 14.88 14.01 -2.41
N CYS A 44 13.62 14.09 -2.84
CA CYS A 44 13.20 15.01 -3.91
C CYS A 44 13.18 16.49 -3.50
N GLY A 45 13.70 16.86 -2.32
CA GLY A 45 13.80 18.26 -1.87
C GLY A 45 12.49 18.80 -1.27
N GLY A 46 11.77 17.97 -0.51
CA GLY A 46 10.55 18.33 0.21
C GLY A 46 10.74 19.32 1.37
N GLU A 47 11.69 20.25 1.29
CA GLU A 47 11.89 21.26 2.34
C GLU A 47 10.76 22.31 2.44
N VAL A 48 9.75 22.28 1.55
CA VAL A 48 8.78 23.41 1.44
C VAL A 48 7.30 23.03 1.46
N ILE A 49 6.91 21.75 1.43
CA ILE A 49 5.47 21.37 1.47
C ILE A 49 5.12 20.72 2.81
N GLU A 50 4.37 21.45 3.63
CA GLU A 50 3.84 20.92 4.88
C GLU A 50 2.92 19.70 4.62
N PRO A 51 2.89 18.69 5.51
CA PRO A 51 2.03 17.51 5.35
C PRO A 51 0.53 17.79 5.21
N ALA A 52 0.05 18.92 5.76
CA ALA A 52 -1.32 19.37 5.57
C ALA A 52 -1.57 19.85 4.14
N GLN A 53 -0.61 20.59 3.57
CA GLN A 53 -0.66 21.10 2.20
C GLN A 53 -0.55 19.95 1.19
N LEU A 54 0.32 18.96 1.44
CA LEU A 54 0.41 17.76 0.61
C LEU A 54 -0.91 16.99 0.57
N ARG A 55 -1.55 16.79 1.73
CA ARG A 55 -2.86 16.12 1.80
C ARG A 55 -3.94 16.88 1.03
N LEU A 56 -3.95 18.21 1.11
CA LEU A 56 -4.89 19.04 0.35
C LEU A 56 -4.63 18.92 -1.15
N LEU A 57 -3.36 18.93 -1.56
CA LEU A 57 -2.96 18.83 -2.97
C LEU A 57 -3.35 17.47 -3.56
N ILE A 58 -3.14 16.38 -2.82
CA ILE A 58 -3.59 15.03 -3.22
C ILE A 58 -5.11 14.98 -3.35
N ARG A 59 -5.87 15.53 -2.39
CA ARG A 59 -7.34 15.56 -2.46
C ARG A 59 -7.84 16.37 -3.67
N ALA A 60 -7.23 17.52 -3.94
CA ALA A 60 -7.57 18.35 -5.09
C ALA A 60 -7.26 17.63 -6.42
N ALA A 61 -6.14 16.91 -6.49
CA ALA A 61 -5.76 16.12 -7.66
C ALA A 61 -6.72 14.95 -7.90
N LEU A 62 -7.13 14.24 -6.84
CA LEU A 62 -8.11 13.15 -6.95
C LEU A 62 -9.50 13.64 -7.38
N ALA A 63 -9.94 14.80 -6.88
CA ALA A 63 -11.23 15.39 -7.26
C ALA A 63 -11.28 15.86 -8.72
N THR A 64 -10.14 16.30 -9.26
CA THR A 64 -10.01 16.79 -10.64
C THR A 64 -9.63 15.66 -11.62
N GLY A 65 -9.08 14.55 -11.12
CA GLY A 65 -8.49 13.48 -11.90
C GLY A 65 -6.99 13.72 -12.14
N ILE A 66 -6.16 12.73 -11.79
CA ILE A 66 -4.69 12.85 -11.75
C ILE A 66 -4.12 13.28 -13.12
N GLU A 67 -4.61 12.71 -14.22
CA GLU A 67 -4.20 13.08 -15.59
C GLU A 67 -4.45 14.56 -15.92
N GLN A 68 -5.60 15.10 -15.51
CA GLN A 68 -5.93 16.50 -15.73
C GLN A 68 -5.09 17.43 -14.85
N SER A 69 -4.78 17.00 -13.63
CA SER A 69 -3.88 17.72 -12.73
C SER A 69 -2.45 17.78 -13.26
N LEU A 70 -1.94 16.68 -13.83
CA LEU A 70 -0.60 16.63 -14.42
C LEU A 70 -0.45 17.57 -15.62
N LYS A 71 -1.45 17.62 -16.52
CA LYS A 71 -1.46 18.58 -17.65
C LYS A 71 -1.40 20.05 -17.23
N ARG A 72 -1.89 20.38 -16.03
CA ARG A 72 -1.84 21.75 -15.48
C ARG A 72 -0.47 22.08 -14.86
N LEU A 73 0.22 21.08 -14.34
CA LEU A 73 1.53 21.24 -13.70
C LEU A 73 2.67 21.24 -14.70
N SER A 74 2.48 20.58 -15.84
CA SER A 74 3.44 20.59 -16.95
C SER A 74 2.68 20.82 -18.26
N PRO A 75 2.53 22.09 -18.70
CA PRO A 75 1.93 22.40 -19.98
C PRO A 75 2.96 22.14 -21.08
N GLY A 76 3.02 20.87 -21.51
CA GLY A 76 3.75 20.38 -22.68
C GLY A 76 2.82 19.59 -23.59
#